data_AF-A0A1Q4VSR5-F1
#
_entry.id   AF-A0A1Q4VSR5-F1
#
_cell.length_a   1.000
_cell.length_b   1.000
_cell.length_c   1.000
_cell.angle_alpha   90.00
_cell.angle_beta   90.00
_cell.angle_gamma   90.00
#
_symmetry.space_group_name_H-M   'P 1'
#
loop_
_entity.id
_entity.type
_entity.pdbx_description
1 polymer ?
#
loop_
_entity_poly.entity_id
_entity_poly.type
_entity_poly.pdbx_seq_one_letter_code
_entity_poly.pdbx_strand_id
1 'polypeptide(L)'
;MEDSRPHIRALLEERAVQPSQLIRWGGTDNADMCFLVPHTDPDRWSVLTVIGRGREYDLYEGPVESYLLNVLRGDLVSDVFPEDFPDEDPGYERNPWI
;
A
#
# COMPACT_ATOMS: atom_id res chain seq x y z
N MET A 1 -22.92 -0.54 -4.40
CA MET A 1 -22.91 -1.93 -3.88
C MET A 1 -21.67 -2.02 -3.02
N GLU A 2 -21.86 -2.23 -1.73
CA GLU A 2 -20.79 -2.24 -0.72
C GLU A 2 -19.86 -3.42 -1.01
N ASP A 3 -18.79 -3.17 -1.77
CA ASP A 3 -17.71 -4.13 -2.00
C ASP A 3 -16.84 -4.14 -0.73
N SER A 4 -17.45 -4.52 0.39
CA SER A 4 -16.77 -4.54 1.68
C SER A 4 -15.74 -5.66 1.62
N ARG A 5 -14.46 -5.31 1.50
CA ARG A 5 -13.34 -6.25 1.59
C ARG A 5 -13.22 -6.73 3.03
N PRO A 6 -13.77 -7.91 3.40
CA PRO A 6 -13.94 -8.27 4.81
C PRO A 6 -12.59 -8.51 5.50
N HIS A 7 -11.58 -8.97 4.76
CA HIS A 7 -10.24 -9.23 5.29
C HIS A 7 -9.52 -7.94 5.69
N ILE A 8 -9.63 -6.89 4.87
CA ILE A 8 -9.07 -5.58 5.21
C ILE A 8 -9.83 -4.99 6.40
N ARG A 9 -11.17 -5.13 6.45
CA ARG A 9 -11.96 -4.68 7.60
C ARG A 9 -11.53 -5.37 8.90
N ALA A 10 -11.39 -6.69 8.88
CA ALA A 10 -10.91 -7.47 10.02
C ALA A 10 -9.50 -7.05 10.45
N LEU A 11 -8.58 -6.87 9.51
CA LEU A 11 -7.23 -6.37 9.77
C LEU A 11 -7.24 -5.01 10.50
N LEU A 12 -8.09 -4.09 10.04
CA LEU A 12 -8.21 -2.76 10.64
C LEU A 12 -8.85 -2.82 12.03
N GLU A 13 -9.85 -3.68 12.22
CA GLU A 13 -10.48 -3.94 13.52
C GLU A 13 -9.48 -4.50 14.55
N GLU A 14 -8.65 -5.48 14.15
CA GLU A 14 -7.57 -6.03 14.99
C GLU A 14 -6.57 -4.97 15.44
N ARG A 15 -6.35 -3.94 14.62
CA ARG A 15 -5.45 -2.81 14.91
C ARG A 15 -6.15 -1.64 15.59
N ALA A 16 -7.46 -1.73 15.85
CA ALA A 16 -8.29 -0.64 16.32
C ALA A 16 -8.19 0.64 15.46
N VAL A 17 -8.03 0.46 14.14
CA VAL A 17 -7.95 1.54 13.15
C VAL A 17 -9.25 1.59 12.35
N GLN A 18 -9.81 2.79 12.15
CA GLN A 18 -10.95 3.00 11.26
C GLN A 18 -10.47 3.22 9.83
N PRO A 19 -11.21 2.78 8.79
CA PRO A 19 -10.84 3.06 7.39
C PRO A 19 -10.60 4.54 7.09
N SER A 20 -11.33 5.44 7.75
CA SER A 20 -11.16 6.90 7.61
C SER A 20 -9.85 7.46 8.18
N GLN A 21 -9.12 6.66 8.97
CA GLN A 21 -7.81 7.03 9.52
C GLN A 21 -6.66 6.59 8.60
N LEU A 22 -6.94 5.79 7.57
CA LEU A 22 -5.93 5.43 6.58
C LEU A 22 -5.47 6.67 5.80
N ILE A 23 -4.16 6.78 5.64
CA ILE A 23 -3.56 7.89 4.89
C ILE A 23 -3.13 7.37 3.53
N ARG A 24 -3.86 7.75 2.47
CA ARG A 24 -3.47 7.43 1.10
C ARG A 24 -2.25 8.25 0.70
N TRP A 25 -1.20 7.59 0.22
CA TRP A 25 0.04 8.25 -0.23
C TRP A 25 0.44 7.88 -1.66
N GLY A 26 -0.16 6.85 -2.24
CA GLY A 26 0.14 6.41 -3.59
C GLY A 26 -1.01 5.63 -4.23
N GLY A 27 -0.85 5.36 -5.53
CA GLY A 27 -1.72 4.47 -6.27
C GLY A 27 -1.34 4.38 -7.74
N THR A 28 -1.93 3.43 -8.43
CA THR A 28 -1.74 3.18 -9.87
C THR A 28 -2.94 3.70 -10.67
N ASP A 29 -2.81 3.73 -11.99
CA ASP A 29 -3.91 3.96 -12.94
C ASP A 29 -4.90 2.77 -13.00
N ASN A 30 -4.45 1.57 -12.59
CA ASN A 30 -5.29 0.39 -12.38
C ASN A 30 -6.11 0.41 -11.08
N ALA A 31 -6.09 1.55 -10.37
CA ALA A 31 -6.80 1.84 -9.13
C ALA A 31 -6.26 1.09 -7.89
N ASP A 32 -5.06 0.52 -7.96
CA ASP A 32 -4.36 0.03 -6.78
C ASP A 32 -4.03 1.21 -5.87
N MET A 33 -4.05 0.99 -4.57
CA MET A 33 -3.89 2.06 -3.58
C MET A 33 -2.89 1.67 -2.51
N CYS A 34 -2.04 2.64 -2.14
CA CYS A 34 -1.11 2.51 -1.03
C CYS A 34 -1.54 3.40 0.12
N PHE A 35 -1.63 2.81 1.31
CA PHE A 35 -2.04 3.47 2.54
C PHE A 35 -0.96 3.33 3.62
N LEU A 36 -0.87 4.33 4.49
CA LEU A 36 -0.28 4.15 5.81
C LEU A 36 -1.39 3.75 6.78
N VAL A 37 -1.11 2.72 7.58
CA VAL A 37 -1.95 2.28 8.69
C VAL A 37 -1.33 2.84 9.98
N PRO A 38 -1.96 3.85 10.61
CA PRO A 38 -1.40 4.51 11.76
C PRO A 38 -1.44 3.61 13.00
N HIS A 39 -0.47 3.81 13.89
CA HIS A 39 -0.40 3.20 15.21
C HIS A 39 -0.02 4.29 16.25
N THR A 40 -0.32 4.05 17.53
CA THR A 40 -0.01 5.02 18.61
C THR A 40 1.49 5.23 18.78
N ASP A 41 2.27 4.17 18.55
CA ASP A 41 3.72 4.19 18.36
C ASP A 41 4.06 4.36 16.87
N PRO A 42 4.68 5.49 16.45
CA PRO A 42 5.07 5.76 15.07
C PRO A 42 5.96 4.70 14.42
N ASP A 43 6.83 4.05 15.20
CA ASP A 43 7.76 3.03 14.68
C ASP A 43 7.03 1.74 14.27
N ARG A 44 5.74 1.62 14.64
CA ARG A 44 4.87 0.49 14.32
C ARG A 44 3.81 0.83 13.27
N TRP A 45 3.93 1.99 12.63
CA TRP A 45 3.13 2.26 11.44
C TRP A 45 3.44 1.21 10.36
N SER A 46 2.44 0.89 9.55
CA SER A 46 2.58 -0.13 8.50
C SER A 46 2.10 0.39 7.17
N VAL A 47 2.53 -0.25 6.09
CA VAL A 47 2.06 0.05 4.74
C VAL A 47 1.06 -1.01 4.33
N LEU A 48 -0.12 -0.58 3.90
CA LEU A 48 -1.16 -1.42 3.35
C LEU A 48 -1.31 -1.10 1.86
N THR A 49 -1.05 -2.09 1.01
CA THR A 49 -1.22 -2.00 -0.44
C THR A 49 -2.44 -2.80 -0.83
N VAL A 50 -3.33 -2.23 -1.63
CA VAL A 50 -4.67 -2.76 -1.90
C VAL A 50 -4.92 -2.76 -3.39
N ILE A 51 -5.19 -3.92 -3.98
CA ILE A 51 -5.45 -4.03 -5.43
C ILE A 51 -6.71 -3.23 -5.81
N GLY A 52 -6.77 -2.61 -6.98
CA GLY A 52 -7.92 -1.82 -7.41
C GLY A 52 -9.16 -2.68 -7.64
N ARG A 53 -8.98 -3.86 -8.24
CA ARG A 53 -10.04 -4.84 -8.52
C ARG A 53 -9.61 -6.21 -8.02
N GLY A 54 -10.40 -6.81 -7.14
CA GLY A 54 -10.08 -8.10 -6.54
C GLY A 54 -10.11 -8.04 -5.03
N ARG A 55 -9.41 -8.99 -4.40
CA ARG A 55 -9.41 -9.19 -2.93
C ARG A 55 -8.00 -9.15 -2.34
N GLU A 56 -7.00 -9.06 -3.19
CA GLU A 56 -5.58 -9.07 -2.88
C GLU A 56 -5.20 -7.79 -2.12
N TYR A 57 -4.35 -7.95 -1.12
CA TYR A 57 -3.74 -6.87 -0.39
C TYR A 57 -2.44 -7.36 0.22
N ASP A 58 -1.50 -6.44 0.40
CA ASP A 58 -0.26 -6.70 1.13
C ASP A 58 -0.18 -5.78 2.34
N LEU A 59 0.39 -6.32 3.41
CA LEU A 59 0.71 -5.58 4.62
C LEU A 59 2.19 -5.71 4.92
N TYR A 60 2.87 -4.57 4.96
CA TYR A 60 4.27 -4.50 5.37
C TYR A 60 4.38 -3.89 6.77
N GLU A 61 4.99 -4.65 7.69
CA GLU A 61 5.12 -4.32 9.12
C GLU A 61 6.54 -3.88 9.55
N GLY A 62 7.27 -3.22 8.66
CA GLY A 62 8.56 -2.61 8.97
C GLY A 62 8.51 -1.08 8.99
N PRO A 63 9.68 -0.42 9.18
CA PRO A 63 9.77 1.03 9.09
C PRO A 63 9.21 1.51 7.75
N VAL A 64 8.20 2.38 7.79
CA VAL A 64 7.43 2.79 6.60
C VAL A 64 8.30 3.46 5.54
N GLU A 65 9.34 4.17 5.96
CA GLU A 65 10.34 4.78 5.09
C GLU A 65 11.18 3.77 4.31
N SER A 66 11.30 2.54 4.83
CA SER A 66 12.03 1.46 4.16
C SER A 66 11.18 0.75 3.10
N TYR A 67 9.85 0.83 3.18
CA TYR A 67 8.97 0.11 2.26
C TYR A 67 9.25 0.45 0.80
N LEU A 68 9.15 1.75 0.45
CA LEU A 68 9.32 2.19 -0.93
C LEU A 68 10.73 1.87 -1.45
N LEU A 69 11.75 2.04 -0.61
CA LEU A 69 13.13 1.73 -1.00
C LEU A 69 13.34 0.24 -1.27
N ASN A 70 12.77 -0.63 -0.43
CA ASN A 70 12.87 -2.08 -0.60
C ASN A 70 12.14 -2.54 -1.87
N VAL A 71 10.96 -1.98 -2.15
CA VAL A 71 10.23 -2.27 -3.40
C VAL A 71 11.03 -1.78 -4.61
N LEU A 72 11.53 -0.54 -4.59
CA LEU A 72 12.30 0.01 -5.71
C LEU A 72 13.65 -0.70 -5.97
N ARG A 73 14.16 -1.45 -4.99
CA ARG A 73 15.36 -2.28 -5.13
C ARG A 73 15.06 -3.72 -5.56
N GLY A 74 13.79 -4.13 -5.53
CA GLY A 74 13.40 -5.53 -5.66
C GLY A 74 13.71 -6.39 -4.42
N ASP A 75 14.06 -5.76 -3.29
CA ASP A 75 14.25 -6.45 -2.00
C ASP A 75 12.90 -6.91 -1.39
N LEU A 76 11.81 -6.25 -1.79
CA LEU A 76 10.43 -6.58 -1.44
C LEU A 76 9.58 -6.61 -2.71
N VAL A 77 8.98 -7.76 -3.02
CA VAL A 77 8.01 -7.90 -4.11
C VAL A 77 6.61 -7.92 -3.51
N SER A 78 5.72 -7.08 -4.03
CA SER A 78 4.31 -7.01 -3.61
C SER A 78 3.45 -7.82 -4.58
N ASP A 79 2.53 -8.62 -4.04
CA ASP A 79 1.55 -9.38 -4.81
C ASP A 79 0.46 -8.48 -5.45
N VAL A 80 0.42 -7.20 -5.07
CA VAL A 80 -0.51 -6.21 -5.63
C VAL A 80 0.09 -5.49 -6.84
N PHE A 81 1.39 -5.26 -6.86
CA PHE A 81 2.05 -4.59 -7.99
C PHE A 81 2.28 -5.57 -9.16
N PRO A 82 2.45 -5.05 -10.39
CA PRO A 82 2.86 -5.87 -11.52
C PRO A 82 4.13 -6.68 -11.21
N GLU A 83 4.25 -7.89 -11.77
CA GLU A 83 5.41 -8.79 -11.55
C GLU A 83 6.74 -8.17 -11.98
N ASP A 84 6.70 -7.23 -12.92
CA ASP A 84 7.84 -6.50 -13.48
C ASP A 84 8.10 -5.15 -12.77
N PHE A 85 7.36 -4.80 -11.71
CA PHE A 85 7.61 -3.59 -10.94
C PHE A 85 8.78 -3.78 -9.96
N PRO A 86 9.71 -2.80 -9.86
CA PRO A 86 9.85 -1.60 -10.68
C PRO A 86 10.50 -1.88 -12.05
N ASP A 87 10.16 -1.06 -13.05
CA ASP A 87 10.82 -1.07 -14.36
C ASP A 87 12.35 -0.91 -14.24
N GLU A 88 13.10 -1.45 -15.20
CA GLU A 88 14.58 -1.33 -15.25
C GLU A 88 15.07 0.14 -15.30
N ASP A 89 14.27 1.04 -15.86
CA ASP A 89 14.56 2.48 -15.99
C ASP A 89 13.36 3.33 -15.52
N PRO A 90 13.17 3.50 -14.19
CA PRO A 90 12.01 4.19 -13.66
C PRO A 90 12.11 5.71 -13.90
N GLY A 91 11.05 6.28 -14.48
CA GLY A 91 10.89 7.72 -14.64
C GLY A 91 10.34 8.40 -13.39
N TYR A 92 10.84 9.60 -13.05
CA TYR A 92 10.33 10.40 -11.94
C TYR A 92 9.91 11.79 -12.42
N GLU A 93 8.65 12.13 -12.17
CA GLU A 93 8.09 13.43 -12.56
C GLU A 93 7.35 14.09 -11.40
N ARG A 94 7.40 15.42 -11.34
CA ARG A 94 6.63 16.18 -10.34
C ARG A 94 5.13 16.20 -10.65
N ASN A 95 4.73 16.03 -11.90
CA ASN A 95 3.35 15.99 -12.32
C ASN A 95 3.14 14.89 -13.38
N PRO A 96 3.02 13.62 -12.95
CA PRO A 96 2.97 12.46 -13.84
C PRO A 96 1.65 12.30 -14.63
N TRP A 97 0.80 13.34 -14.64
CA TRP A 97 -0.53 13.32 -15.28
C TRP A 97 -0.68 14.36 -16.40
N ILE A 98 0.44 14.88 -16.94
CA ILE A 98 0.43 15.79 -18.11
C ILE A 98 0.66 14.98 -19.38
#